data_AF-A0A3D0YQZ2-F1
#
_entry.id   AF-A0A3D0YQZ2-F1
#
_cell.length_a   1.000
_cell.length_b   1.000
_cell.length_c   1.000
_cell.angle_alpha   90.00
_cell.angle_beta   90.00
_cell.angle_gamma   90.00
#
_symmetry.space_group_name_H-M   'P 1'
#
loop_
_entity.id
_entity.type
_entity.pdbx_description
1 polymer ?
#
loop_
_entity_poly.entity_id
_entity_poly.type
_entity_poly.pdbx_seq_one_letter_code
_entity_poly.pdbx_strand_id
1 'polypeptide(L)'
;PLKEGHITSAARLKAAAPTIRYALDSGAQVIVMSHLGRPVEGEFNSEFSLAPIANYLGKLLDQKVHLIKDWSDGSIVSNHRLVMLENVRFNIGEKSNSERGFSQCNQG
;
A
#
# COMPACT_ATOMS: atom_id res chain seq x y z
N PRO A 1 4.81 12.66 -2.73
CA PRO A 1 4.31 12.90 -4.10
C PRO A 1 5.23 12.19 -5.09
N LEU A 2 4.69 11.70 -6.22
CA LEU A 2 5.50 11.24 -7.34
C LEU A 2 5.44 12.27 -8.46
N LYS A 3 6.54 12.44 -9.17
CA LYS A 3 6.59 13.13 -10.46
C LYS A 3 7.40 12.23 -11.40
N GLU A 4 6.80 11.84 -12.52
CA GLU A 4 7.47 11.04 -13.58
C GLU A 4 8.11 9.75 -13.04
N GLY A 5 7.42 9.02 -12.15
CA GLY A 5 7.95 7.78 -11.55
C GLY A 5 8.95 7.98 -10.39
N HIS A 6 9.35 9.23 -10.11
CA HIS A 6 10.27 9.56 -9.03
C HIS A 6 9.56 10.15 -7.82
N ILE A 7 9.92 9.68 -6.62
CA ILE A 7 9.38 10.19 -5.35
C ILE A 7 9.95 11.59 -5.11
N THR A 8 9.14 12.62 -5.35
CA THR A 8 9.53 14.03 -5.15
C THR A 8 9.45 14.50 -3.72
N SER A 9 8.66 13.82 -2.87
CA SER A 9 8.75 14.01 -1.43
C SER A 9 8.44 12.72 -0.70
N ALA A 10 9.47 12.27 0.03
CA ALA A 10 9.46 11.11 0.91
C ALA A 10 9.25 11.51 2.38
N ALA A 11 8.94 12.77 2.69
CA ALA A 11 8.81 13.26 4.06
C ALA A 11 7.80 12.44 4.88
N ARG A 12 6.68 12.06 4.25
CA ARG A 12 5.64 11.23 4.89
C ARG A 12 6.12 9.80 5.13
N LEU A 13 6.85 9.21 4.18
CA LEU A 13 7.42 7.86 4.35
C LEU A 13 8.45 7.84 5.48
N LYS A 14 9.32 8.87 5.53
CA LYS A 14 10.30 9.02 6.61
C LYS A 14 9.64 9.22 7.97
N ALA A 15 8.54 9.97 8.04
CA ALA A 15 7.78 10.14 9.26
C ALA A 15 7.06 8.85 9.71
N ALA A 16 6.59 8.02 8.77
CA ALA A 16 5.92 6.75 9.07
C ALA A 16 6.89 5.59 9.36
N ALA A 17 8.15 5.68 8.91
CA ALA A 17 9.13 4.61 9.04
C ALA A 17 9.38 4.15 10.50
N PRO A 18 9.51 5.04 11.50
CA PRO A 18 9.64 4.63 12.90
C PRO A 18 8.44 3.83 13.40
N THR A 19 7.22 4.21 13.02
CA THR A 19 5.98 3.52 13.40
C THR A 19 5.91 2.13 12.77
N ILE A 20 6.27 2.02 11.48
CA ILE A 20 6.32 0.73 10.78
C ILE A 20 7.38 -0.17 11.41
N ARG A 21 8.58 0.36 11.69
CA ARG A 21 9.65 -0.39 12.37
C ARG A 21 9.17 -0.89 13.73
N TYR A 22 8.56 -0.04 14.53
CA TYR A 22 8.04 -0.43 15.85
C TYR A 22 7.00 -1.56 15.77
N ALA A 23 6.06 -1.48 14.83
CA ALA A 23 5.07 -2.53 14.61
C ALA A 23 5.73 -3.85 14.17
N LEU A 24 6.70 -3.78 13.26
CA LEU A 24 7.47 -4.96 12.84
C LEU A 24 8.23 -5.55 14.02
N ASP A 25 8.96 -4.75 14.77
CA ASP A 25 9.77 -5.19 15.93
C ASP A 25 8.89 -5.83 17.02
N SER A 26 7.64 -5.39 17.14
CA SER A 26 6.63 -5.98 18.02
C SER A 26 6.06 -7.31 17.52
N GLY A 27 6.54 -7.83 16.38
CA GLY A 27 6.08 -9.08 15.78
C GLY A 27 4.80 -8.94 14.95
N ALA A 28 4.29 -7.72 14.74
CA ALA A 28 3.08 -7.52 13.95
C ALA A 28 3.35 -7.67 12.45
N GLN A 29 2.30 -8.06 11.73
CA GLN A 29 2.23 -7.95 10.29
C GLN A 29 1.75 -6.55 9.91
N VAL A 30 2.52 -5.86 9.06
CA VAL A 30 2.23 -4.50 8.62
C VAL A 30 1.80 -4.51 7.15
N ILE A 31 0.59 -4.00 6.92
CA ILE A 31 0.03 -3.76 5.60
C ILE A 31 0.01 -2.26 5.37
N VAL A 32 0.78 -1.79 4.39
CA VAL A 32 0.85 -0.37 4.03
C VAL A 32 -0.07 -0.13 2.84
N MET A 33 -1.02 0.77 3.00
CA MET A 33 -1.91 1.21 1.94
C MET A 33 -1.63 2.67 1.63
N SER A 34 -1.58 3.01 0.35
CA SER A 34 -1.46 4.39 -0.09
C SER A 34 -2.30 4.58 -1.35
N HIS A 35 -2.65 5.82 -1.64
CA HIS A 35 -3.27 6.21 -2.89
C HIS A 35 -2.32 7.15 -3.62
N LEU A 36 -2.22 7.00 -4.94
CA LEU A 36 -1.40 7.87 -5.76
C LEU A 36 -2.24 8.48 -6.89
N GLY A 37 -2.27 9.81 -6.94
CA GLY A 37 -2.94 10.55 -8.01
C GLY A 37 -4.45 10.28 -8.11
N ARG A 38 -4.97 10.35 -9.34
CA ARG A 38 -6.35 10.04 -9.70
C ARG A 38 -6.35 9.15 -10.96
N PRO A 39 -5.96 7.87 -10.88
CA PRO A 39 -6.03 6.97 -12.03
C PRO A 39 -7.48 6.75 -12.47
N VAL A 40 -7.64 6.30 -13.71
CA VAL A 40 -8.92 5.81 -14.23
C VAL A 40 -9.19 4.44 -13.60
N GLU A 41 -10.38 4.23 -13.07
CA GLU A 41 -10.79 2.95 -12.48
C GLU A 41 -10.74 1.83 -13.53
N GLY A 42 -10.20 0.67 -13.17
CA GLY A 42 -10.09 -0.47 -14.07
C GLY A 42 -8.95 -0.42 -15.09
N GLU A 43 -8.27 0.72 -15.23
CA GLU A 43 -7.08 0.81 -16.07
C GLU A 43 -5.81 0.86 -15.22
N PHE A 44 -5.04 -0.23 -15.26
CA PHE A 44 -3.71 -0.23 -14.66
C PHE A 44 -2.80 0.72 -15.44
N ASN A 45 -2.30 1.75 -14.74
CA ASN A 45 -1.30 2.66 -15.28
C ASN A 45 -0.09 2.68 -14.35
N SER A 46 1.07 2.27 -14.90
CA SER A 46 2.34 2.20 -14.18
C SER A 46 2.79 3.53 -13.58
N GLU A 47 2.37 4.68 -14.13
CA GLU A 47 2.67 6.00 -13.56
C GLU A 47 1.99 6.24 -12.22
N PHE A 48 0.86 5.56 -11.97
CA PHE A 48 0.12 5.60 -10.72
C PHE A 48 0.39 4.38 -9.83
N SER A 49 1.34 3.52 -10.20
CA SER A 49 1.75 2.37 -9.38
C SER A 49 2.54 2.82 -8.15
N LEU A 50 2.33 2.10 -7.04
CA LEU A 50 3.05 2.27 -5.79
C LEU A 50 4.34 1.45 -5.73
N ALA A 51 4.67 0.67 -6.76
CA ALA A 51 5.92 -0.06 -6.87
C ALA A 51 7.19 0.75 -6.52
N PRO A 52 7.40 1.97 -7.05
CA PRO A 52 8.56 2.79 -6.67
C PRO A 52 8.54 3.18 -5.18
N ILE A 53 7.36 3.38 -4.60
CA ILE A 53 7.19 3.68 -3.17
C ILE A 53 7.51 2.47 -2.31
N ALA A 54 7.01 1.29 -2.67
CA ALA A 54 7.32 0.03 -1.99
C ALA A 54 8.83 -0.23 -1.96
N ASN A 55 9.50 -0.06 -3.12
CA ASN A 55 10.94 -0.21 -3.23
C ASN A 55 11.70 0.79 -2.35
N TYR A 56 11.27 2.06 -2.33
CA TYR A 56 11.90 3.07 -1.49
C TYR A 56 11.70 2.80 0.00
N LEU A 57 10.49 2.40 0.41
CA LEU A 57 10.18 2.05 1.78
C LEU A 57 11.01 0.84 2.25
N GLY A 58 11.17 -0.16 1.37
CA GLY A 58 11.99 -1.32 1.66
C GLY A 58 13.46 -0.97 1.88
N LYS A 59 14.00 -0.07 1.06
CA LYS A 59 15.36 0.47 1.28
C LYS A 59 15.46 1.28 2.57
N LEU A 60 14.43 2.06 2.92
CA LEU A 60 14.42 2.89 4.12
C LEU A 60 14.38 2.06 5.41
N LEU A 61 13.65 0.95 5.38
CA LEU A 61 13.49 0.05 6.53
C LEU A 61 14.51 -1.10 6.54
N ASP A 62 15.31 -1.23 5.49
CA ASP A 62 16.17 -2.39 5.25
C ASP A 62 15.37 -3.71 5.36
N GLN A 63 14.21 -3.73 4.69
CA GLN A 63 13.25 -4.83 4.69
C GLN A 63 12.68 -5.01 3.29
N LYS A 64 12.35 -6.25 2.91
CA LYS A 64 11.68 -6.51 1.65
C LYS A 64 10.20 -6.17 1.76
N VAL A 65 9.75 -5.18 1.00
CA VAL A 65 8.32 -4.82 0.89
C VAL A 65 7.73 -5.53 -0.31
N HIS A 66 6.71 -6.35 -0.08
CA HIS A 66 6.01 -7.04 -1.16
C HIS A 66 4.81 -6.23 -1.63
N LEU A 67 4.78 -5.88 -2.91
CA LEU A 67 3.65 -5.19 -3.52
C LEU A 67 2.57 -6.19 -3.93
N ILE A 68 1.38 -6.08 -3.35
CA ILE A 68 0.22 -6.91 -3.68
C ILE A 68 -0.66 -6.13 -4.65
N LYS A 69 -0.75 -6.61 -5.90
CA LYS A 69 -1.51 -5.96 -6.96
C LYS A 69 -3.00 -6.31 -6.93
N ASP A 70 -3.31 -7.55 -6.57
CA ASP A 70 -4.66 -8.07 -6.55
C ASP A 70 -5.06 -8.40 -5.11
N TRP A 71 -5.96 -7.59 -4.56
CA TRP A 71 -6.56 -7.77 -3.23
C TRP A 71 -8.06 -7.48 -3.30
N SER A 72 -8.61 -7.55 -4.52
CA SER A 72 -9.96 -7.10 -4.86
C SER A 72 -11.07 -7.91 -4.18
N ASP A 73 -10.76 -9.14 -3.74
CA ASP A 73 -11.65 -10.02 -3.00
C ASP A 73 -11.58 -9.84 -1.47
N GLY A 74 -10.77 -8.90 -0.98
CA GLY A 74 -10.56 -8.64 0.45
C GLY A 74 -9.66 -9.66 1.15
N SER A 75 -9.16 -10.67 0.45
CA SER A 75 -8.27 -11.69 1.00
C SER A 75 -6.80 -11.28 0.81
N ILE A 76 -6.30 -10.45 1.72
CA ILE A 76 -4.86 -10.12 1.75
C ILE A 76 -4.13 -11.29 2.40
N VAL A 77 -3.86 -12.34 1.62
CA VAL A 77 -3.06 -13.48 2.08
C VAL A 77 -1.60 -13.16 1.84
N SER A 78 -0.88 -12.84 2.92
CA SER A 78 0.58 -12.73 2.87
C SER A 78 1.21 -13.33 4.11
N ASN A 79 2.22 -14.17 3.88
CA ASN A 79 3.11 -14.66 4.94
C ASN A 79 4.27 -13.69 5.22
N HIS A 80 4.25 -12.51 4.62
CA HIS A 80 5.30 -11.51 4.78
C HIS A 80 4.93 -10.51 5.86
N ARG A 81 5.91 -10.16 6.69
CA ARG A 81 5.75 -9.19 7.79
C ARG A 81 5.47 -7.77 7.31
N LEU A 82 5.91 -7.43 6.10
CA LEU A 82 5.70 -6.11 5.51
C LEU A 82 5.21 -6.24 4.06
N VAL A 83 3.99 -5.79 3.83
CA VAL A 83 3.39 -5.74 2.49
C VAL A 83 2.86 -4.35 2.20
N MET A 84 2.82 -4.01 0.91
CA MET A 84 2.21 -2.79 0.42
C MET A 84 1.13 -3.17 -0.59
N LEU A 85 -0.07 -2.64 -0.43
CA LEU A 85 -1.11 -2.82 -1.43
C LEU A 85 -0.89 -1.85 -2.58
N GLU A 86 -1.20 -2.31 -3.79
CA GLU A 86 -1.23 -1.46 -4.98
C GLU A 86 -2.37 -0.43 -4.87
N ASN A 87 -2.28 0.62 -5.67
CA ASN A 87 -3.16 1.78 -5.60
C ASN A 87 -4.64 1.38 -5.56
N VAL A 88 -5.29 1.71 -4.44
CA VAL A 88 -6.70 1.39 -4.15
C VAL A 88 -7.67 1.86 -5.23
N ARG A 89 -7.27 2.89 -5.99
CA ARG A 89 -8.07 3.47 -7.07
C ARG A 89 -8.07 2.71 -8.39
N PHE A 90 -7.24 1.67 -8.54
CA PHE A 90 -7.38 0.78 -9.69
C PHE A 90 -8.58 -0.16 -9.56
N ASN A 91 -9.04 -0.39 -8.33
CA ASN A 91 -10.11 -1.35 -8.09
C ASN A 91 -11.44 -0.79 -8.58
N ILE A 92 -12.09 -1.52 -9.50
CA ILE A 92 -13.37 -1.14 -10.09
C ILE A 92 -14.44 -1.28 -9.00
N GLY A 93 -15.09 -0.18 -8.64
CA GLY A 93 -16.17 -0.17 -7.64
C GLY A 93 -15.94 0.73 -6.42
N GLU A 94 -14.74 1.28 -6.20
CA GLU A 94 -14.45 2.17 -5.06
C GLU A 94 -15.24 3.50 -5.10
N LYS A 95 -15.56 4.03 -6.31
CA LYS A 95 -16.40 5.23 -6.43
C LYS A 95 -17.86 5.02 -6.06
N SER A 96 -18.35 3.78 -6.17
CA SER A 96 -19.66 3.43 -5.66
C SER A 96 -19.45 2.97 -4.24
N ASN A 97 -19.65 3.88 -3.28
CA ASN A 97 -19.70 3.61 -1.84
C ASN A 97 -20.81 2.57 -1.52
N SER A 98 -20.60 1.35 -1.96
CA SER A 98 -21.41 0.19 -1.66
C SER A 98 -20.92 -0.24 -0.29
N GLU A 99 -21.81 -0.26 0.69
CA GLU A 99 -21.58 -0.44 2.14
C GLU A 99 -20.91 -1.78 2.56
N ARG A 100 -20.07 -2.38 1.71
CA ARG A 100 -19.52 -3.73 1.92
C ARG A 100 -18.02 -3.78 2.22
N GLY A 101 -17.34 -2.64 2.32
CA GLY A 101 -15.87 -2.59 2.24
C GLY A 101 -15.05 -2.57 3.55
N PHE A 102 -15.61 -2.30 4.73
CA PHE A 102 -14.79 -2.07 5.93
C PHE A 102 -15.40 -2.67 7.22
N SER A 103 -15.60 -3.99 7.28
CA SER A 103 -16.09 -4.67 8.51
C SER A 103 -15.23 -5.84 9.00
N GLN A 104 -14.02 -6.07 8.49
CA GLN A 104 -13.20 -7.19 8.97
C GLN A 104 -11.75 -6.77 9.18
N CYS A 105 -11.51 -6.04 10.26
CA CYS A 105 -10.17 -5.95 10.87
C CYS A 105 -10.24 -6.12 12.41
N ASN A 106 -11.36 -6.64 12.93
CA ASN A 106 -11.63 -6.66 14.37
C ASN A 106 -12.34 -7.95 14.83
N GLN A 107 -11.98 -9.11 14.29
CA GLN A 107 -12.28 -10.40 14.94
C GLN A 107 -11.13 -11.37 14.67
N GLY A 108 -10.47 -11.80 15.75
CA GLY A 108 -9.45 -12.85 15.76
C GLY A 108 -8.27 -12.50 16.62
#